data_AF-A0A942QEB9-F1
#
_entry.id   AF-A0A942QEB9-F1
#
_cell.length_a   1.000
_cell.length_b   1.000
_cell.length_c   1.000
_cell.angle_alpha   90.00
_cell.angle_beta   90.00
_cell.angle_gamma   90.00
#
_symmetry.space_group_name_H-M   'P 1'
#
loop_
_entity.id
_entity.type
_entity.pdbx_description
1 polymer ?
#
loop_
_entity_poly.entity_id
_entity_poly.type
_entity_poly.pdbx_seq_one_letter_code
_entity_poly.pdbx_strand_id
1 'polypeptide(L)'
;MKHFGSITPYLVMALVLGIITLLEFALVEYDFAFLTSGAVLFWLIVLGVAKLAAAVALAVRLFRTGFTGLWGGVAVAVGALAILSLLFTAQNFAQVGQETEPVLVAELFHGERLYAENCLACHQVDGQGIPGAFPPLAGHLPLVAQNESGREYVIGVLLSGLRGEITVFGTTYRGIMPSYAQFKDQEIADVLNYALNAWGNNELLAGGFTAISAGEVAAARQRNLSHDALLALRAGFVLPDAPPSAREQLRVLAAELAPPVATAAPQPVVEAPQPVVEAPPPAEEFDWQALGGRVYAANCLACHQANGQGIPGAFPPLAGHTPELYHA
;
A
#
# COMPACT_ATOMS: atom_id res chain seq x y z
N MET A 1 68.11 15.97 -17.46
CA MET A 1 66.92 16.62 -16.84
C MET A 1 65.81 15.58 -16.83
N LYS A 2 65.33 15.15 -15.65
CA LYS A 2 64.27 14.13 -15.56
C LYS A 2 62.95 14.76 -16.04
N HIS A 3 62.31 14.17 -17.05
CA HIS A 3 60.99 14.59 -17.50
C HIS A 3 59.99 14.37 -16.36
N PHE A 4 59.60 15.45 -15.68
CA PHE A 4 58.43 15.43 -14.82
C PHE A 4 57.20 15.28 -15.74
N GLY A 5 56.44 14.20 -15.57
CA GLY A 5 55.19 14.00 -16.30
C GLY A 5 54.22 15.17 -16.04
N SER A 6 53.47 15.58 -17.07
CA SER A 6 52.47 16.66 -16.96
C SER A 6 51.43 16.33 -15.88
N ILE A 7 51.14 17.31 -15.00
CA ILE A 7 50.16 17.22 -13.91
C ILE A 7 48.70 17.34 -14.39
N THR A 8 48.50 17.94 -15.56
CA THR A 8 47.20 18.20 -16.18
C THR A 8 46.21 17.02 -16.14
N PRO A 9 46.57 15.77 -16.51
CA PRO A 9 45.62 14.65 -16.49
C PRO A 9 45.10 14.29 -15.10
N TYR A 10 45.89 14.50 -14.04
CA TYR A 10 45.48 14.21 -12.66
C TYR A 10 44.48 15.25 -12.15
N LEU A 11 44.69 16.53 -12.49
CA LEU A 11 43.76 17.61 -12.17
C LEU A 11 42.42 17.44 -12.89
N VAL A 12 42.45 17.04 -14.16
CA VAL A 12 41.23 16.74 -14.93
C VAL A 12 40.47 15.57 -14.30
N MET A 13 41.16 14.50 -13.90
CA MET A 13 40.52 13.35 -13.25
C MET A 13 39.88 13.73 -11.91
N ALA A 14 40.57 14.51 -11.08
CA ALA A 14 40.04 14.98 -9.80
C ALA A 14 38.80 15.87 -9.99
N LEU A 15 38.82 16.75 -11.01
CA LEU A 15 37.66 17.58 -11.36
C LEU A 15 36.46 16.73 -11.78
N VAL A 16 36.67 15.72 -12.63
CA VAL A 16 35.60 14.81 -13.09
C VAL A 16 34.99 14.04 -11.90
N LEU A 17 35.81 13.48 -11.03
CA LEU A 17 35.33 12.78 -9.83
C LEU A 17 34.54 13.71 -8.90
N GLY A 18 35.00 14.96 -8.74
CA GLY A 18 34.30 15.99 -7.98
C GLY A 18 32.92 16.34 -8.54
N ILE A 19 32.84 16.56 -9.87
CA ILE A 19 31.58 16.86 -10.56
C ILE A 19 30.59 15.69 -10.42
N ILE A 20 31.04 14.45 -10.62
CA ILE A 20 30.14 13.28 -10.48
C ILE A 20 29.60 13.20 -9.04
N THR A 21 30.43 13.50 -8.04
CA THR A 21 30.01 13.49 -6.62
C THR A 21 28.96 14.57 -6.33
N LEU A 22 29.13 15.77 -6.89
CA LEU A 22 28.15 16.84 -6.78
C LEU A 22 26.83 16.48 -7.45
N LEU A 23 26.86 15.82 -8.62
CA LEU A 23 25.66 15.36 -9.32
C LEU A 23 24.92 14.27 -8.55
N GLU A 24 25.64 13.30 -7.98
CA GLU A 24 25.03 12.26 -7.13
C GLU A 24 24.40 12.88 -5.88
N PHE A 25 25.08 13.81 -5.21
CA PHE A 25 24.51 14.52 -4.07
C PHE A 25 23.24 15.27 -4.47
N ALA A 26 23.27 15.99 -5.60
CA ALA A 26 22.11 16.73 -6.06
C ALA A 26 20.92 15.80 -6.37
N LEU A 27 21.16 14.65 -7.01
CA LEU A 27 20.14 13.65 -7.32
C LEU A 27 19.49 13.00 -6.10
N VAL A 28 20.19 12.98 -4.96
CA VAL A 28 19.71 12.37 -3.71
C VAL A 28 19.04 13.42 -2.81
N GLU A 29 19.61 14.62 -2.72
CA GLU A 29 19.15 15.66 -1.79
C GLU A 29 17.98 16.49 -2.32
N TYR A 30 17.85 16.62 -3.65
CA TYR A 30 16.85 17.48 -4.26
C TYR A 30 15.84 16.70 -5.11
N ASP A 31 14.55 16.99 -4.89
CA ASP A 31 13.47 16.48 -5.70
C ASP A 31 13.38 17.21 -7.05
N PHE A 32 13.61 16.48 -8.13
CA PHE A 32 13.47 16.99 -9.49
C PHE A 32 12.12 16.56 -10.06
N ALA A 33 11.19 17.50 -10.23
CA ALA A 33 9.83 17.24 -10.73
C ALA A 33 9.75 16.53 -12.11
N PHE A 34 10.84 16.49 -12.87
CA PHE A 34 10.92 15.84 -14.17
C PHE A 34 11.58 14.45 -14.14
N LEU A 35 12.12 14.01 -13.01
CA LEU A 35 12.74 12.69 -12.86
C LEU A 35 11.84 11.80 -12.02
N THR A 36 11.51 10.62 -12.57
CA THR A 36 10.89 9.55 -11.78
C THR A 36 11.95 8.88 -10.90
N SER A 37 11.53 8.20 -9.82
CA SER A 37 12.44 7.47 -8.92
C SER A 37 13.29 6.43 -9.68
N GLY A 38 12.69 5.76 -10.68
CA GLY A 38 13.42 4.84 -11.57
C GLY A 38 14.48 5.54 -12.42
N ALA A 39 14.21 6.76 -12.89
CA ALA A 39 15.18 7.56 -13.64
C ALA A 39 16.33 8.05 -12.74
N VAL A 40 16.04 8.44 -11.48
CA VAL A 40 17.06 8.80 -10.49
C VAL A 40 17.99 7.61 -10.23
N LEU A 41 17.44 6.42 -9.98
CA LEU A 41 18.23 5.21 -9.77
C LEU A 41 19.11 4.87 -10.98
N PHE A 42 18.56 4.96 -12.19
CA PHE A 42 19.33 4.75 -13.43
C PHE A 42 20.54 5.70 -13.50
N TRP A 43 20.34 6.99 -13.24
CA TRP A 43 21.43 7.98 -13.30
C TRP A 43 22.47 7.76 -12.20
N LEU A 44 22.07 7.40 -10.98
CA LEU A 44 23.00 7.05 -9.90
C LEU A 44 23.88 5.85 -10.27
N ILE A 45 23.31 4.82 -10.91
CA ILE A 45 24.08 3.67 -11.40
C ILE A 45 25.08 4.11 -12.49
N VAL A 46 24.65 4.92 -13.46
CA VAL A 46 25.51 5.42 -14.54
C VAL A 46 26.68 6.24 -13.98
N LEU A 47 26.42 7.15 -13.05
CA LEU A 47 27.42 7.98 -12.38
C LEU A 47 28.40 7.14 -11.55
N GLY A 48 27.90 6.14 -10.82
CA GLY A 48 28.73 5.20 -10.07
C GLY A 48 29.67 4.39 -10.96
N VAL A 49 29.18 3.87 -12.09
CA VAL A 49 30.00 3.15 -13.08
C VAL A 49 31.07 4.08 -13.68
N ALA A 50 30.72 5.34 -13.99
CA ALA A 50 31.66 6.32 -14.52
C ALA A 50 32.79 6.63 -13.51
N LYS A 51 32.45 6.77 -12.21
CA LYS A 51 33.43 6.93 -11.13
C LYS A 51 34.37 5.73 -11.00
N LEU A 52 33.83 4.52 -11.04
CA LEU A 52 34.63 3.30 -10.98
C LEU A 52 35.61 3.23 -12.16
N ALA A 53 35.14 3.50 -13.38
CA ALA A 53 35.98 3.53 -14.57
C ALA A 53 37.11 4.58 -14.47
N ALA A 54 36.79 5.79 -13.98
CA ALA A 54 37.76 6.86 -13.74
C ALA A 54 38.82 6.46 -12.71
N ALA A 55 38.42 5.84 -11.60
CA ALA A 55 39.32 5.34 -10.57
C ALA A 55 40.24 4.23 -11.08
N VAL A 56 39.72 3.28 -11.86
CA VAL A 56 40.51 2.20 -12.49
C VAL A 56 41.50 2.78 -13.50
N ALA A 57 41.08 3.72 -14.35
CA ALA A 57 41.95 4.37 -15.31
C ALA A 57 43.10 5.13 -14.62
N LEU A 58 42.81 5.80 -13.51
CA LEU A 58 43.82 6.44 -12.68
C LEU A 58 44.79 5.40 -12.11
N ALA A 59 44.29 4.32 -11.48
CA ALA A 59 45.12 3.27 -10.93
C ALA A 59 46.06 2.64 -11.97
N VAL A 60 45.53 2.25 -13.15
CA VAL A 60 46.32 1.71 -14.27
C VAL A 60 47.42 2.68 -14.70
N ARG A 61 47.11 3.98 -14.74
CA ARG A 61 48.08 5.02 -15.10
C ARG A 61 49.18 5.16 -14.04
N LEU A 62 48.82 5.17 -12.77
CA LEU A 62 49.77 5.24 -11.65
C LEU A 62 50.72 4.02 -11.68
N PHE A 63 50.19 2.81 -11.91
CA PHE A 63 50.98 1.59 -12.05
C PHE A 63 51.96 1.65 -13.23
N ARG A 64 51.53 2.15 -14.40
CA ARG A 64 52.38 2.28 -15.59
C ARG A 64 53.52 3.30 -15.43
N THR A 65 53.33 4.35 -14.64
CA THR A 65 54.32 5.44 -14.52
C THR A 65 55.46 5.20 -13.53
N GLY A 66 55.53 4.05 -12.87
CA GLY A 66 56.65 3.71 -11.97
C GLY A 66 56.66 4.59 -10.71
N PHE A 67 55.89 4.18 -9.71
CA PHE A 67 55.63 4.96 -8.51
C PHE A 67 56.83 4.99 -7.55
N THR A 68 57.65 6.04 -7.60
CA THR A 68 58.71 6.29 -6.59
C THR A 68 58.70 7.76 -6.11
N GLY A 69 58.73 7.98 -4.80
CA GLY A 69 58.83 9.31 -4.16
C GLY A 69 57.51 9.93 -3.67
N LEU A 70 57.47 11.26 -3.53
CA LEU A 70 56.35 12.10 -3.00
C LEU A 70 54.97 11.72 -3.57
N TRP A 71 54.93 11.24 -4.81
CA TRP A 71 53.73 10.78 -5.50
C TRP A 71 53.10 9.55 -4.86
N GLY A 72 53.88 8.70 -4.19
CA GLY A 72 53.44 7.59 -3.33
C GLY A 72 52.40 8.01 -2.31
N GLY A 73 52.66 9.12 -1.60
CA GLY A 73 51.73 9.67 -0.61
C GLY A 73 50.42 10.18 -1.24
N VAL A 74 50.50 10.77 -2.43
CA VAL A 74 49.31 11.28 -3.15
C VAL A 74 48.43 10.13 -3.65
N ALA A 75 48.98 9.03 -4.15
CA ALA A 75 48.15 7.87 -4.54
C ALA A 75 47.54 7.16 -3.33
N VAL A 76 48.24 7.11 -2.20
CA VAL A 76 47.66 6.58 -0.95
C VAL A 76 46.51 7.49 -0.49
N ALA A 77 46.66 8.81 -0.56
CA ALA A 77 45.60 9.76 -0.20
C ALA A 77 44.40 9.68 -1.16
N VAL A 78 44.62 9.60 -2.48
CA VAL A 78 43.54 9.47 -3.46
C VAL A 78 42.89 8.09 -3.39
N GLY A 79 43.65 7.03 -3.14
CA GLY A 79 43.13 5.69 -2.90
C GLY A 79 42.29 5.63 -1.62
N ALA A 80 42.72 6.28 -0.54
CA ALA A 80 41.95 6.40 0.69
C ALA A 80 40.66 7.20 0.48
N LEU A 81 40.69 8.29 -0.29
CA LEU A 81 39.49 9.06 -0.63
C LEU A 81 38.54 8.28 -1.55
N ALA A 82 39.04 7.49 -2.49
CA ALA A 82 38.23 6.61 -3.32
C ALA A 82 37.58 5.48 -2.52
N ILE A 83 38.31 4.89 -1.57
CA ILE A 83 37.78 3.89 -0.64
C ILE A 83 36.75 4.51 0.30
N LEU A 84 37.00 5.71 0.82
CA LEU A 84 36.05 6.43 1.68
C LEU A 84 34.79 6.82 0.89
N SER A 85 34.93 7.23 -0.37
CA SER A 85 33.80 7.46 -1.27
C SER A 85 33.03 6.17 -1.55
N LEU A 86 33.71 5.04 -1.81
CA LEU A 86 33.08 3.75 -2.02
C LEU A 86 32.35 3.24 -0.77
N LEU A 87 32.93 3.46 0.42
CA LEU A 87 32.30 3.15 1.71
C LEU A 87 31.07 4.03 1.95
N PHE A 88 31.16 5.33 1.64
CA PHE A 88 30.02 6.25 1.72
C PHE A 88 28.91 5.86 0.73
N THR A 89 29.27 5.52 -0.52
CA THR A 89 28.30 5.01 -1.50
C THR A 89 27.68 3.67 -1.05
N ALA A 90 28.46 2.76 -0.46
CA ALA A 90 27.95 1.49 0.08
C ALA A 90 27.03 1.68 1.29
N GLN A 91 27.35 2.62 2.18
CA GLN A 91 26.50 3.01 3.30
C GLN A 91 25.18 3.63 2.80
N ASN A 92 25.25 4.50 1.79
CA ASN A 92 24.05 5.09 1.19
C ASN A 92 23.22 4.06 0.42
N PHE A 93 23.83 3.09 -0.26
CA PHE A 93 23.11 1.99 -0.90
C PHE A 93 22.39 1.09 0.11
N ALA A 94 23.00 0.87 1.29
CA ALA A 94 22.35 0.14 2.38
C ALA A 94 21.14 0.89 2.96
N GLN A 95 21.13 2.23 2.87
CA GLN A 95 19.98 3.07 3.24
C GLN A 95 18.90 3.08 2.15
N VAL A 96 19.28 3.18 0.87
CA VAL A 96 18.34 3.13 -0.28
C VAL A 96 17.63 1.78 -0.39
N GLY A 97 18.26 0.68 0.07
CA GLY A 97 17.62 -0.63 0.18
C GLY A 97 16.59 -0.78 1.31
N GLN A 98 16.45 0.24 2.17
CA GLN A 98 15.48 0.26 3.28
C GLN A 98 14.31 1.25 3.06
N GLU A 99 14.29 1.99 1.95
CA GLU A 99 13.11 2.79 1.60
C GLU A 99 12.03 1.90 0.97
N THR A 100 11.22 1.31 1.86
CA THR A 100 9.75 1.09 1.80
C THR A 100 9.05 0.49 0.56
N GLU A 101 9.61 0.49 -0.64
CA GLU A 101 8.89 0.13 -1.88
C GLU A 101 8.66 -1.38 -2.11
N PRO A 102 9.63 -2.30 -1.96
CA PRO A 102 9.39 -3.72 -2.26
C PRO A 102 8.53 -4.40 -1.19
N VAL A 103 8.48 -3.87 0.03
CA VAL A 103 7.64 -4.37 1.13
C VAL A 103 6.21 -3.87 0.95
N LEU A 104 6.00 -2.58 0.66
CA LEU A 104 4.68 -2.00 0.44
C LEU A 104 3.92 -2.70 -0.69
N VAL A 105 4.57 -3.00 -1.82
CA VAL A 105 3.90 -3.68 -2.94
C VAL A 105 3.46 -5.10 -2.56
N ALA A 106 4.29 -5.86 -1.83
CA ALA A 106 3.93 -7.20 -1.38
C ALA A 106 2.83 -7.19 -0.28
N GLU A 107 2.89 -6.22 0.63
CA GLU A 107 1.88 -5.97 1.67
C GLU A 107 0.54 -5.56 1.05
N LEU A 108 0.52 -4.73 0.00
CA LEU A 108 -0.71 -4.33 -0.69
C LEU A 108 -1.39 -5.51 -1.39
N PHE A 109 -0.65 -6.40 -2.04
CA PHE A 109 -1.22 -7.63 -2.63
C PHE A 109 -1.77 -8.60 -1.58
N HIS A 110 -1.20 -8.60 -0.38
CA HIS A 110 -1.74 -9.37 0.75
C HIS A 110 -3.00 -8.71 1.29
N GLY A 111 -2.96 -7.41 1.54
CA GLY A 111 -4.08 -6.61 2.03
C GLY A 111 -5.30 -6.65 1.11
N GLU A 112 -5.09 -6.61 -0.21
CA GLU A 112 -6.17 -6.74 -1.20
C GLU A 112 -6.90 -8.07 -1.06
N ARG A 113 -6.16 -9.17 -0.88
CA ARG A 113 -6.75 -10.51 -0.74
C ARG A 113 -7.54 -10.64 0.56
N LEU A 114 -6.98 -10.15 1.67
CA LEU A 114 -7.68 -10.08 2.96
C LEU A 114 -8.96 -9.26 2.84
N TYR A 115 -8.92 -8.14 2.14
CA TYR A 115 -10.09 -7.31 1.87
C TYR A 115 -11.15 -8.06 1.06
N ALA A 116 -10.75 -8.69 -0.06
CA ALA A 116 -11.65 -9.43 -0.93
C ALA A 116 -12.37 -10.57 -0.20
N GLU A 117 -11.67 -11.28 0.68
CA GLU A 117 -12.21 -12.42 1.41
C GLU A 117 -13.08 -12.02 2.60
N ASN A 118 -12.80 -10.89 3.25
CA ASN A 118 -13.34 -10.60 4.58
C ASN A 118 -14.13 -9.29 4.70
N CYS A 119 -13.89 -8.33 3.82
CA CYS A 119 -14.41 -6.97 3.94
C CYS A 119 -15.36 -6.60 2.80
N LEU A 120 -15.10 -7.15 1.60
CA LEU A 120 -15.80 -6.84 0.35
C LEU A 120 -17.32 -7.06 0.44
N ALA A 121 -17.77 -8.10 1.15
CA ALA A 121 -19.19 -8.41 1.27
C ALA A 121 -20.02 -7.24 1.84
N CYS A 122 -19.41 -6.43 2.71
CA CYS A 122 -20.07 -5.29 3.36
C CYS A 122 -19.63 -3.96 2.76
N HIS A 123 -18.32 -3.75 2.61
CA HIS A 123 -17.76 -2.48 2.14
C HIS A 123 -17.69 -2.35 0.61
N GLN A 124 -18.08 -3.40 -0.13
CA GLN A 124 -18.11 -3.48 -1.59
C GLN A 124 -16.73 -3.46 -2.25
N VAL A 125 -16.66 -3.91 -3.51
CA VAL A 125 -15.40 -3.98 -4.26
C VAL A 125 -14.75 -2.59 -4.49
N ASP A 126 -15.58 -1.56 -4.57
CA ASP A 126 -15.19 -0.17 -4.77
C ASP A 126 -15.09 0.62 -3.46
N GLY A 127 -15.21 -0.05 -2.31
CA GLY A 127 -15.11 0.58 -0.99
C GLY A 127 -16.27 1.54 -0.67
N GLN A 128 -17.34 1.58 -1.47
CA GLN A 128 -18.44 2.53 -1.27
C GLN A 128 -19.45 2.09 -0.21
N GLY A 129 -19.38 0.83 0.23
CA GLY A 129 -20.37 0.25 1.13
C GLY A 129 -21.79 0.31 0.55
N ILE A 130 -22.77 0.31 1.44
CA ILE A 130 -24.21 0.40 1.10
C ILE A 130 -24.82 1.49 1.98
N PRO A 131 -25.29 2.63 1.42
CA PRO A 131 -25.86 3.72 2.20
C PRO A 131 -26.91 3.25 3.21
N GLY A 132 -26.76 3.67 4.47
CA GLY A 132 -27.63 3.28 5.59
C GLY A 132 -27.35 1.90 6.21
N ALA A 133 -26.62 1.02 5.52
CA ALA A 133 -26.27 -0.32 6.01
C ALA A 133 -24.77 -0.46 6.35
N PHE A 134 -23.88 -0.21 5.38
CA PHE A 134 -22.43 -0.31 5.52
C PHE A 134 -21.74 0.97 5.08
N PRO A 135 -20.90 1.60 5.92
CA PRO A 135 -20.29 2.88 5.58
C PRO A 135 -19.22 2.74 4.49
N PRO A 136 -19.02 3.78 3.65
CA PRO A 136 -17.92 3.82 2.69
C PRO A 136 -16.58 3.90 3.41
N LEU A 137 -15.59 3.21 2.85
CA LEU A 137 -14.17 3.39 3.14
C LEU A 137 -13.51 4.30 2.10
N ALA A 138 -13.96 4.23 0.84
CA ALA A 138 -13.53 5.11 -0.24
C ALA A 138 -13.86 6.58 0.11
N GLY A 139 -12.87 7.45 -0.01
CA GLY A 139 -12.91 8.86 0.36
C GLY A 139 -12.96 9.15 1.86
N HIS A 140 -13.43 8.22 2.70
CA HIS A 140 -13.67 8.46 4.14
C HIS A 140 -12.54 7.98 5.04
N LEU A 141 -12.00 6.78 4.78
CA LEU A 141 -10.99 6.17 5.63
C LEU A 141 -9.74 7.07 5.81
N PRO A 142 -9.20 7.72 4.75
CA PRO A 142 -8.13 8.68 4.89
C PRO A 142 -8.46 9.83 5.84
N LEU A 143 -9.68 10.38 5.80
CA LEU A 143 -10.08 11.52 6.65
C LEU A 143 -10.04 11.18 8.14
N VAL A 144 -10.25 9.91 8.48
CA VAL A 144 -10.21 9.43 9.86
C VAL A 144 -8.78 9.07 10.26
N ALA A 145 -8.00 8.42 9.40
CA ALA A 145 -6.71 7.83 9.75
C ALA A 145 -5.52 8.80 9.80
N GLN A 146 -5.69 10.10 9.49
CA GLN A 146 -4.55 11.01 9.28
C GLN A 146 -3.71 11.31 10.53
N ASN A 147 -4.28 11.20 11.73
CA ASN A 147 -3.60 11.53 12.98
C ASN A 147 -3.51 10.31 13.91
N GLU A 148 -2.71 10.41 14.98
CA GLU A 148 -2.48 9.30 15.91
C GLU A 148 -3.77 8.73 16.51
N SER A 149 -4.69 9.58 16.97
CA SER A 149 -5.99 9.12 17.51
C SER A 149 -6.86 8.45 16.45
N GLY A 150 -6.77 8.92 15.20
CA GLY A 150 -7.38 8.35 14.03
C GLY A 150 -6.88 6.95 13.69
N ARG A 151 -5.55 6.79 13.68
CA ARG A 151 -4.88 5.50 13.49
C ARG A 151 -5.28 4.52 14.59
N GLU A 152 -5.25 4.96 15.84
CA GLU A 152 -5.70 4.16 16.98
C GLU A 152 -7.17 3.73 16.82
N TYR A 153 -8.04 4.64 16.38
CA TYR A 153 -9.44 4.34 16.14
C TYR A 153 -9.62 3.28 15.04
N VAL A 154 -9.03 3.45 13.85
CA VAL A 154 -9.25 2.51 12.73
C VAL A 154 -8.64 1.13 13.01
N ILE A 155 -7.48 1.08 13.67
CA ILE A 155 -6.88 -0.18 14.13
C ILE A 155 -7.76 -0.84 15.19
N GLY A 156 -8.24 -0.06 16.16
CA GLY A 156 -9.12 -0.53 17.22
C GLY A 156 -10.46 -1.04 16.71
N VAL A 157 -11.01 -0.46 15.65
CA VAL A 157 -12.23 -0.95 14.98
C VAL A 157 -12.03 -2.35 14.41
N LEU A 158 -10.88 -2.66 13.78
CA LEU A 158 -10.61 -4.03 13.32
C LEU A 158 -10.38 -5.00 14.47
N LEU A 159 -9.68 -4.58 15.53
CA LEU A 159 -9.38 -5.44 16.68
C LEU A 159 -10.62 -5.74 17.52
N SER A 160 -11.45 -4.75 17.82
CA SER A 160 -12.58 -4.91 18.75
C SER A 160 -13.92 -5.04 18.05
N GLY A 161 -14.00 -4.73 16.75
CA GLY A 161 -15.26 -4.49 16.07
C GLY A 161 -15.86 -3.13 16.48
N LEU A 162 -16.98 -2.77 15.86
CA LEU A 162 -17.68 -1.53 16.16
C LEU A 162 -19.19 -1.76 16.19
N ARG A 163 -19.86 -1.22 17.21
CA ARG A 163 -21.31 -1.16 17.32
C ARG A 163 -21.72 0.21 17.82
N GLY A 164 -22.92 0.64 17.47
CA GLY A 164 -23.46 1.94 17.86
C GLY A 164 -23.64 2.87 16.66
N GLU A 165 -24.16 4.06 16.92
CA GLU A 165 -24.48 5.02 15.87
C GLU A 165 -23.23 5.78 15.42
N ILE A 166 -23.00 5.82 14.11
CA ILE A 166 -22.01 6.69 13.49
C ILE A 166 -22.61 7.42 12.31
N THR A 167 -22.12 8.63 12.04
CA THR A 167 -22.41 9.36 10.79
C THR A 167 -21.18 9.35 9.90
N VAL A 168 -21.37 9.00 8.64
CA VAL A 168 -20.34 9.04 7.58
C VAL A 168 -20.96 9.73 6.38
N PHE A 169 -20.37 10.85 5.95
CA PHE A 169 -20.88 11.69 4.86
C PHE A 169 -22.40 11.94 4.96
N GLY A 170 -22.84 12.38 6.14
CA GLY A 170 -24.23 12.79 6.39
C GLY A 170 -25.22 11.63 6.48
N THR A 171 -24.76 10.39 6.29
CA THR A 171 -25.59 9.19 6.42
C THR A 171 -25.33 8.53 7.76
N THR A 172 -26.40 8.23 8.50
CA THR A 172 -26.35 7.54 9.78
C THR A 172 -26.32 6.02 9.58
N TYR A 173 -25.44 5.36 10.31
CA TYR A 173 -25.28 3.90 10.33
C TYR A 173 -25.44 3.39 11.75
N ARG A 174 -26.16 2.28 11.92
CA ARG A 174 -26.45 1.62 13.21
C ARG A 174 -26.12 0.12 13.17
N GLY A 175 -25.25 -0.27 12.25
CA GLY A 175 -24.83 -1.65 12.05
C GLY A 175 -23.85 -2.14 13.11
N ILE A 176 -23.44 -3.40 12.94
CA ILE A 176 -22.39 -4.03 13.74
C ILE A 176 -21.27 -4.46 12.78
N MET A 177 -20.06 -3.96 13.00
CA MET A 177 -18.85 -4.47 12.37
C MET A 177 -18.21 -5.52 13.29
N PRO A 178 -18.03 -6.77 12.82
CA PRO A 178 -17.41 -7.81 13.65
C PRO A 178 -15.94 -7.49 13.95
N SER A 179 -15.41 -8.13 14.99
CA SER A 179 -13.98 -8.11 15.30
C SER A 179 -13.22 -9.04 14.35
N TYR A 180 -12.01 -8.61 13.99
CA TYR A 180 -11.00 -9.38 13.26
C TYR A 180 -9.75 -9.60 14.12
N ALA A 181 -9.89 -9.64 15.46
CA ALA A 181 -8.76 -9.89 16.37
C ALA A 181 -8.02 -11.22 16.12
N GLN A 182 -8.65 -12.17 15.41
CA GLN A 182 -8.02 -13.42 14.98
C GLN A 182 -6.90 -13.21 13.95
N PHE A 183 -6.89 -12.08 13.24
CA PHE A 183 -5.81 -11.73 12.33
C PHE A 183 -4.56 -11.35 13.10
N LYS A 184 -3.41 -11.68 12.51
CA LYS A 184 -2.10 -11.25 12.97
C LYS A 184 -1.96 -9.75 12.81
N ASP A 185 -1.03 -9.16 13.57
CA ASP A 185 -0.79 -7.73 13.56
C ASP A 185 -0.41 -7.21 12.16
N GLN A 186 0.36 -7.99 11.41
CA GLN A 186 0.69 -7.69 10.01
C GLN A 186 -0.54 -7.76 9.09
N GLU A 187 -1.41 -8.76 9.24
CA GLU A 187 -2.61 -8.92 8.40
C GLU A 187 -3.58 -7.73 8.57
N ILE A 188 -3.71 -7.22 9.79
CA ILE A 188 -4.50 -6.01 10.08
C ILE A 188 -3.85 -4.76 9.46
N ALA A 189 -2.52 -4.63 9.57
CA ALA A 189 -1.78 -3.54 8.95
C ALA A 189 -1.94 -3.56 7.42
N ASP A 190 -1.76 -4.72 6.80
CA ASP A 190 -1.86 -4.94 5.35
C ASP A 190 -3.25 -4.54 4.81
N VAL A 191 -4.33 -5.02 5.42
CA VAL A 191 -5.71 -4.71 4.94
C VAL A 191 -6.08 -3.23 5.12
N LEU A 192 -5.61 -2.60 6.20
CA LEU A 192 -5.82 -1.16 6.40
C LEU A 192 -5.03 -0.35 5.38
N ASN A 193 -3.76 -0.69 5.14
CA ASN A 193 -2.93 -0.03 4.16
C ASN A 193 -3.47 -0.22 2.73
N TYR A 194 -4.00 -1.39 2.39
CA TYR A 194 -4.73 -1.57 1.13
C TYR A 194 -5.91 -0.60 1.04
N ALA A 195 -6.81 -0.58 2.03
CA ALA A 195 -7.97 0.29 2.00
C ALA A 195 -7.61 1.79 2.00
N LEU A 196 -6.49 2.19 2.61
CA LEU A 196 -5.96 3.55 2.61
C LEU A 196 -5.35 3.96 1.26
N ASN A 197 -4.96 3.00 0.41
CA ASN A 197 -4.37 3.27 -0.89
C ASN A 197 -5.29 2.93 -2.08
N ALA A 198 -6.40 2.22 -1.84
CA ALA A 198 -7.39 1.87 -2.84
C ALA A 198 -8.33 3.04 -3.17
N TRP A 199 -8.96 3.01 -4.34
CA TRP A 199 -10.04 3.93 -4.75
C TRP A 199 -9.67 5.43 -4.71
N GLY A 200 -8.39 5.76 -4.90
CA GLY A 200 -7.88 7.13 -4.84
C GLY A 200 -7.69 7.66 -3.41
N ASN A 201 -7.81 6.81 -2.40
CA ASN A 201 -7.62 7.19 -1.00
C ASN A 201 -6.20 7.70 -0.70
N ASN A 202 -5.20 7.19 -1.43
CA ASN A 202 -3.81 7.62 -1.34
C ASN A 202 -3.63 9.12 -1.60
N GLU A 203 -4.43 9.70 -2.52
CA GLU A 203 -4.36 11.12 -2.86
C GLU A 203 -4.92 12.04 -1.76
N LEU A 204 -5.68 11.46 -0.81
CA LEU A 204 -6.28 12.19 0.31
C LEU A 204 -5.42 12.11 1.59
N LEU A 205 -4.35 11.31 1.57
CA LEU A 205 -3.41 11.20 2.68
C LEU A 205 -2.48 12.42 2.69
N ALA A 206 -2.22 12.97 3.87
CA ALA A 206 -1.22 14.03 4.02
C ALA A 206 0.18 13.52 3.60
N GLY A 207 1.04 14.40 3.06
CA GLY A 207 2.37 14.03 2.58
C GLY A 207 3.34 13.45 3.63
N GLY A 208 2.99 13.52 4.92
CA GLY A 208 3.74 12.88 6.02
C GLY A 208 3.09 11.58 6.54
N PHE A 209 2.08 11.05 5.85
CA PHE A 209 1.41 9.84 6.25
C PHE A 209 2.34 8.64 6.10
N THR A 210 2.53 7.89 7.19
CA THR A 210 3.27 6.63 7.18
C THR A 210 2.30 5.45 7.11
N ALA A 211 2.69 4.36 6.45
CA ALA A 211 1.90 3.13 6.47
C ALA A 211 1.63 2.68 7.92
N ILE A 212 0.47 2.08 8.17
CA ILE A 212 0.16 1.45 9.46
C ILE A 212 1.08 0.25 9.61
N SER A 213 1.82 0.20 10.71
CA SER A 213 2.77 -0.87 10.98
C SER A 213 2.18 -1.95 11.88
N ALA A 214 2.68 -3.18 11.76
CA ALA A 214 2.34 -4.26 12.69
C ALA A 214 2.67 -3.90 14.16
N GLY A 215 3.69 -3.07 14.40
CA GLY A 215 4.03 -2.58 15.74
C GLY A 215 2.93 -1.70 16.35
N GLU A 216 2.31 -0.83 15.55
CA GLU A 216 1.16 -0.04 15.97
C GLU A 216 -0.06 -0.92 16.28
N VAL A 217 -0.31 -1.93 15.45
CA VAL A 217 -1.38 -2.90 15.69
C VAL A 217 -1.14 -3.69 16.98
N ALA A 218 0.08 -4.17 17.20
CA ALA A 218 0.46 -4.87 18.42
C ALA A 218 0.25 -3.99 19.66
N ALA A 219 0.62 -2.71 19.58
CA ALA A 219 0.40 -1.75 20.66
C ALA A 219 -1.09 -1.49 20.92
N ALA A 220 -1.89 -1.33 19.86
CA ALA A 220 -3.34 -1.13 19.96
C ALA A 220 -4.05 -2.37 20.56
N ARG A 221 -3.58 -3.58 20.22
CA ARG A 221 -4.09 -4.85 20.76
C ARG A 221 -3.95 -4.92 22.29
N GLN A 222 -2.88 -4.38 22.84
CA GLN A 222 -2.69 -4.31 24.30
C GLN A 222 -3.66 -3.34 24.98
N ARG A 223 -4.16 -2.32 24.27
CA ARG A 223 -5.12 -1.35 24.81
C ARG A 223 -6.52 -1.93 24.93
N ASN A 224 -6.88 -2.89 24.06
CA ASN A 224 -8.16 -3.59 24.05
C ASN A 224 -9.37 -2.64 24.20
N LEU A 225 -9.44 -1.64 23.32
CA LEU A 225 -10.45 -0.59 23.39
C LEU A 225 -11.86 -1.18 23.26
N SER A 226 -12.78 -0.75 24.13
CA SER A 226 -14.20 -1.10 24.03
C SER A 226 -14.87 -0.35 22.88
N HIS A 227 -16.03 -0.82 22.43
CA HIS A 227 -16.82 -0.09 21.43
C HIS A 227 -17.15 1.35 21.87
N ASP A 228 -17.44 1.57 23.16
CA ASP A 228 -17.74 2.90 23.70
C ASP A 228 -16.49 3.80 23.67
N ALA A 229 -15.31 3.24 23.95
CA ALA A 229 -14.04 3.97 23.82
C ALA A 229 -13.75 4.33 22.35
N LEU A 230 -14.03 3.42 21.41
CA LEU A 230 -13.90 3.70 19.98
C LEU A 230 -14.88 4.77 19.50
N LEU A 231 -16.13 4.75 19.96
CA LEU A 231 -17.10 5.81 19.67
C LEU A 231 -16.69 7.14 20.28
N ALA A 232 -16.11 7.15 21.48
CA ALA A 232 -15.58 8.35 22.11
C ALA A 232 -14.39 8.94 21.31
N LEU A 233 -13.45 8.09 20.87
CA LEU A 233 -12.38 8.52 19.95
C LEU A 233 -12.96 9.10 18.67
N ARG A 234 -13.97 8.43 18.09
CA ARG A 234 -14.64 8.88 16.87
C ARG A 234 -15.28 10.25 17.02
N ALA A 235 -15.97 10.49 18.13
CA ALA A 235 -16.64 11.75 18.41
C ALA A 235 -15.66 12.94 18.53
N GLY A 236 -14.38 12.67 18.78
CA GLY A 236 -13.32 13.68 18.77
C GLY A 236 -12.89 14.14 17.38
N PHE A 237 -13.29 13.45 16.30
CA PHE A 237 -12.93 13.82 14.94
C PHE A 237 -13.93 14.83 14.35
N VAL A 238 -13.41 15.91 13.78
CA VAL A 238 -14.20 16.84 12.97
C VAL A 238 -14.20 16.32 11.54
N LEU A 239 -15.27 15.61 11.17
CA LEU A 239 -15.42 14.97 9.86
C LEU A 239 -16.44 15.74 9.01
N PRO A 240 -16.18 15.95 7.70
CA PRO A 240 -17.12 16.66 6.85
C PRO A 240 -18.40 15.85 6.60
N ASP A 241 -19.56 16.52 6.60
CA ASP A 241 -20.88 15.91 6.35
C ASP A 241 -21.04 15.39 4.91
N ALA A 242 -20.12 15.75 4.03
CA ALA A 242 -19.77 15.11 2.76
C ALA A 242 -18.61 15.94 2.20
N PRO A 243 -17.62 15.36 1.49
CA PRO A 243 -16.64 16.19 0.81
C PRO A 243 -17.36 17.02 -0.26
N PRO A 244 -17.33 18.37 -0.21
CA PRO A 244 -17.49 19.13 -1.43
C PRO A 244 -16.27 18.77 -2.29
N SER A 245 -16.51 18.48 -3.57
CA SER A 245 -15.52 18.09 -4.58
C SER A 245 -15.06 16.63 -4.68
N ALA A 246 -15.14 15.71 -3.70
CA ALA A 246 -14.71 14.33 -3.99
C ALA A 246 -15.67 13.60 -4.96
N ARG A 247 -16.99 13.81 -4.87
CA ARG A 247 -17.92 13.23 -5.85
C ARG A 247 -17.74 13.80 -7.26
N GLU A 248 -17.39 15.08 -7.41
CA GLU A 248 -17.16 15.66 -8.74
C GLU A 248 -15.73 15.39 -9.23
N GLN A 249 -14.73 15.40 -8.35
CA GLN A 249 -13.34 15.05 -8.68
C GLN A 249 -13.19 13.56 -8.97
N LEU A 250 -13.84 12.66 -8.23
CA LEU A 250 -13.90 11.22 -8.55
C LEU A 250 -14.74 10.96 -9.80
N ARG A 251 -15.79 11.75 -10.09
CA ARG A 251 -16.56 11.63 -11.34
C ARG A 251 -15.76 12.13 -12.55
N VAL A 252 -15.00 13.20 -12.39
CA VAL A 252 -14.09 13.74 -13.41
C VAL A 252 -12.89 12.80 -13.63
N LEU A 253 -12.27 12.32 -12.56
CA LEU A 253 -11.16 11.37 -12.60
C LEU A 253 -11.61 10.00 -13.13
N ALA A 254 -12.78 9.49 -12.75
CA ALA A 254 -13.35 8.27 -13.34
C ALA A 254 -13.77 8.47 -14.80
N ALA A 255 -14.13 9.68 -15.22
CA ALA A 255 -14.40 9.99 -16.63
C ALA A 255 -13.11 10.17 -17.45
N GLU A 256 -12.02 10.65 -16.84
CA GLU A 256 -10.70 10.79 -17.47
C GLU A 256 -9.91 9.48 -17.52
N LEU A 257 -10.08 8.60 -16.52
CA LEU A 257 -9.43 7.28 -16.44
C LEU A 257 -10.29 6.14 -17.00
N ALA A 258 -11.57 6.38 -17.31
CA ALA A 258 -12.35 5.42 -18.07
C ALA A 258 -11.62 5.20 -19.41
N PRO A 259 -11.24 3.95 -19.77
CA PRO A 259 -10.75 3.70 -21.12
C PRO A 259 -11.83 4.19 -22.09
N PRO A 260 -11.46 4.72 -23.28
CA PRO A 260 -12.47 5.03 -24.27
C PRO A 260 -13.30 3.76 -24.42
N VAL A 261 -14.60 3.87 -24.09
CA VAL A 261 -15.56 2.84 -24.45
C VAL A 261 -15.51 2.84 -25.96
N ALA A 262 -14.61 2.02 -26.50
CA ALA A 262 -14.64 1.68 -27.89
C ALA A 262 -16.06 1.18 -28.07
N THR A 263 -16.81 1.86 -28.93
CA THR A 263 -17.96 1.27 -29.61
C THR A 263 -17.42 0.15 -30.50
N ALA A 264 -16.79 -0.85 -29.89
CA ALA A 264 -16.62 -2.14 -30.47
C ALA A 264 -18.01 -2.73 -30.46
N ALA A 265 -18.58 -2.93 -31.66
CA ALA A 265 -19.67 -3.86 -31.84
C ALA A 265 -19.36 -5.12 -31.00
N PRO A 266 -20.35 -5.69 -30.30
CA PRO A 266 -20.14 -6.81 -29.40
C PRO A 266 -19.29 -7.86 -30.13
N GLN A 267 -18.05 -8.01 -29.69
CA GLN A 267 -17.22 -9.11 -30.13
C GLN A 267 -17.99 -10.37 -29.75
N PRO A 268 -18.13 -11.35 -30.64
CA PRO A 268 -18.73 -12.62 -30.25
C PRO A 268 -17.90 -13.13 -29.08
N VAL A 269 -18.56 -13.25 -27.93
CA VAL A 269 -17.96 -13.81 -26.72
C VAL A 269 -17.52 -15.22 -27.11
N VAL A 270 -16.22 -15.39 -27.39
CA VAL A 270 -15.63 -16.71 -27.35
C VAL A 270 -15.52 -16.99 -25.87
N GLU A 271 -16.53 -17.69 -25.37
CA GLU A 271 -16.61 -18.18 -24.01
C GLU A 271 -15.28 -18.88 -23.69
N ALA A 272 -14.50 -18.28 -22.79
CA ALA A 272 -13.38 -18.99 -22.18
C ALA A 272 -13.94 -20.30 -21.64
N PRO A 273 -13.22 -21.44 -21.74
CA PRO A 273 -13.75 -22.69 -21.23
C PRO A 273 -14.04 -22.48 -19.74
N GLN A 274 -15.33 -22.45 -19.40
CA GLN A 274 -15.77 -22.51 -18.02
C GLN A 274 -15.04 -23.73 -17.43
N PRO A 275 -14.38 -23.62 -16.26
CA PRO A 275 -13.93 -24.82 -15.58
C PRO A 275 -15.15 -25.73 -15.50
N VAL A 276 -15.04 -26.93 -16.04
CA VAL A 276 -16.11 -27.92 -16.00
C VAL A 276 -16.25 -28.29 -14.53
N VAL A 277 -17.06 -27.52 -13.81
CA VAL A 277 -17.57 -27.93 -12.51
C VAL A 277 -18.50 -29.08 -12.86
N GLU A 278 -18.09 -30.29 -12.51
CA GLU A 278 -18.96 -31.46 -12.60
C GLU A 278 -20.34 -31.08 -12.10
N ALA A 279 -21.37 -31.41 -12.88
CA ALA A 279 -22.74 -31.14 -12.50
C ALA A 279 -22.94 -31.67 -11.07
N PRO A 280 -23.45 -30.85 -10.14
CA PRO A 280 -23.59 -31.29 -8.78
C PRO A 280 -24.41 -32.60 -8.76
N PRO A 281 -24.00 -33.59 -7.94
CA PRO A 281 -24.76 -34.82 -7.79
C PRO A 281 -26.25 -34.52 -7.51
N PRO A 282 -27.15 -35.45 -7.88
CA PRO A 282 -28.59 -35.29 -7.63
C PRO A 282 -28.86 -34.85 -6.19
N ALA A 283 -29.89 -34.02 -5.99
CA ALA A 283 -30.20 -33.38 -4.72
C ALA A 283 -30.28 -34.34 -3.52
N GLU A 284 -30.53 -35.62 -3.78
CA GLU A 284 -30.71 -36.71 -2.83
C GLU A 284 -29.39 -37.38 -2.39
N GLU A 285 -28.28 -37.17 -3.12
CA GLU A 285 -27.00 -37.87 -2.91
C GLU A 285 -25.93 -36.98 -2.25
N PHE A 286 -26.23 -35.69 -2.07
CA PHE A 286 -25.27 -34.71 -1.55
C PHE A 286 -25.83 -33.94 -0.36
N ASP A 287 -25.01 -33.83 0.69
CA ASP A 287 -25.40 -33.12 1.90
C ASP A 287 -25.30 -31.60 1.70
N TRP A 288 -26.34 -31.05 1.06
CA TRP A 288 -26.52 -29.63 0.86
C TRP A 288 -26.62 -28.85 2.17
N GLN A 289 -27.04 -29.49 3.27
CA GLN A 289 -27.06 -28.86 4.57
C GLN A 289 -25.63 -28.69 5.10
N ALA A 290 -24.74 -29.65 4.91
CA ALA A 290 -23.34 -29.53 5.31
C ALA A 290 -22.53 -28.57 4.41
N LEU A 291 -22.77 -28.55 3.10
CA LEU A 291 -22.10 -27.59 2.21
C LEU A 291 -22.66 -26.18 2.40
N GLY A 292 -23.98 -26.03 2.28
CA GLY A 292 -24.68 -24.76 2.45
C GLY A 292 -24.49 -24.20 3.86
N GLY A 293 -24.49 -25.06 4.88
CA GLY A 293 -24.23 -24.68 6.27
C GLY A 293 -22.83 -24.12 6.50
N ARG A 294 -21.80 -24.61 5.80
CA ARG A 294 -20.44 -24.04 5.87
C ARG A 294 -20.36 -22.67 5.21
N VAL A 295 -20.94 -22.52 4.02
CA VAL A 295 -21.00 -21.23 3.32
C VAL A 295 -21.80 -20.22 4.15
N TYR A 296 -22.92 -20.66 4.73
CA TYR A 296 -23.76 -19.85 5.61
C TYR A 296 -23.01 -19.43 6.88
N ALA A 297 -22.32 -20.36 7.54
CA ALA A 297 -21.53 -20.09 8.74
C ALA A 297 -20.43 -19.06 8.49
N ALA A 298 -19.75 -19.14 7.34
CA ALA A 298 -18.65 -18.26 7.00
C ALA A 298 -19.10 -16.85 6.57
N ASN A 299 -20.21 -16.75 5.83
CA ASN A 299 -20.54 -15.51 5.11
C ASN A 299 -21.84 -14.85 5.59
N CYS A 300 -22.79 -15.64 6.08
CA CYS A 300 -24.15 -15.16 6.35
C CYS A 300 -24.42 -15.04 7.86
N LEU A 301 -23.78 -15.89 8.67
CA LEU A 301 -24.04 -16.06 10.11
C LEU A 301 -23.96 -14.76 10.89
N ALA A 302 -22.98 -13.92 10.59
CA ALA A 302 -22.72 -12.67 11.31
C ALA A 302 -23.92 -11.72 11.29
N CYS A 303 -24.70 -11.72 10.20
CA CYS A 303 -25.86 -10.84 10.02
C CYS A 303 -27.19 -11.58 10.19
N HIS A 304 -27.28 -12.80 9.65
CA HIS A 304 -28.52 -13.58 9.63
C HIS A 304 -28.71 -14.48 10.86
N GLN A 305 -27.76 -14.48 11.79
CA GLN A 305 -27.74 -15.29 13.01
C GLN A 305 -27.71 -16.80 12.72
N ALA A 306 -27.35 -17.61 13.74
CA ALA A 306 -27.25 -19.07 13.58
C ALA A 306 -28.58 -19.74 13.21
N ASN A 307 -29.69 -19.13 13.59
CA ASN A 307 -31.03 -19.62 13.31
C ASN A 307 -31.64 -19.04 12.03
N GLY A 308 -30.91 -18.20 11.28
CA GLY A 308 -31.42 -17.58 10.05
C GLY A 308 -32.49 -16.53 10.24
N GLN A 309 -32.73 -16.03 11.45
CA GLN A 309 -33.79 -15.05 11.70
C GLN A 309 -33.38 -13.60 11.36
N GLY A 310 -32.09 -13.34 11.17
CA GLY A 310 -31.61 -11.98 10.99
C GLY A 310 -31.81 -11.09 12.20
N ILE A 311 -31.55 -9.81 12.03
CA ILE A 311 -31.69 -8.78 13.06
C ILE A 311 -32.86 -7.89 12.66
N PRO A 312 -33.96 -7.85 13.44
CA PRO A 312 -35.13 -7.05 13.10
C PRO A 312 -34.76 -5.60 12.77
N GLY A 313 -35.15 -5.13 11.59
CA GLY A 313 -34.87 -3.76 11.11
C GLY A 313 -33.48 -3.53 10.50
N ALA A 314 -32.59 -4.53 10.51
CA ALA A 314 -31.26 -4.44 9.89
C ALA A 314 -31.02 -5.54 8.84
N PHE A 315 -31.34 -6.80 9.16
CA PHE A 315 -31.16 -7.94 8.26
C PHE A 315 -32.40 -8.84 8.30
N PRO A 316 -33.04 -9.12 7.15
CA PRO A 316 -34.26 -9.92 7.13
C PRO A 316 -34.00 -11.39 7.50
N PRO A 317 -35.03 -12.12 7.95
CA PRO A 317 -34.96 -13.56 8.13
C PRO A 317 -34.77 -14.29 6.79
N LEU A 318 -33.85 -15.26 6.78
CA LEU A 318 -33.64 -16.23 5.69
C LEU A 318 -34.33 -17.56 6.02
N ALA A 319 -34.40 -17.93 7.29
CA ALA A 319 -35.09 -19.13 7.74
C ALA A 319 -36.60 -19.01 7.53
N GLY A 320 -37.22 -20.04 6.95
CA GLY A 320 -38.67 -20.10 6.72
C GLY A 320 -39.18 -19.30 5.52
N HIS A 321 -38.33 -18.52 4.83
CA HIS A 321 -38.72 -17.64 3.72
C HIS A 321 -38.47 -18.23 2.31
N THR A 322 -37.97 -19.46 2.20
CA THR A 322 -37.68 -20.09 0.90
C THR A 322 -38.90 -20.64 0.15
N PRO A 323 -39.95 -21.23 0.75
CA PRO A 323 -41.02 -21.85 -0.04
C PRO A 323 -41.83 -20.84 -0.88
N GLU A 324 -42.03 -19.63 -0.37
CA GLU A 324 -42.93 -18.65 -0.97
C GLU A 324 -42.32 -17.95 -2.21
N LEU A 325 -41.00 -17.91 -2.34
CA LEU A 325 -40.30 -17.25 -3.44
C LEU A 325 -40.08 -18.14 -4.68
N TYR A 326 -40.10 -19.46 -4.54
CA TYR A 326 -39.90 -20.40 -5.65
C TYR A 326 -41.21 -20.95 -6.26
N HIS A 327 -42.36 -20.62 -5.66
CA HIS A 327 -43.69 -21.02 -6.12
C HIS A 327 -44.48 -19.89 -6.79
N ALA A 328 -43.84 -18.74 -7.09
CA ALA A 328 -44.44 -17.60 -7.80
C ALA A 328 -44.09 -17.59 -9.30
#